data_AF-A0A7Y4QMP2-F1
#
_entry.id   AF-A0A7Y4QMP2-F1
#
_cell.length_a   1.000
_cell.length_b   1.000
_cell.length_c   1.000
_cell.angle_alpha   90.00
_cell.angle_beta   90.00
_cell.angle_gamma   90.00
#
_symmetry.space_group_name_H-M   'P 1'
#
loop_
_entity.id
_entity.type
_entity.pdbx_description
1 polymer ?
#
loop_
_entity_poly.entity_id
_entity_poly.type
_entity_poly.pdbx_seq_one_letter_code
_entity_poly.pdbx_strand_id
1 'polypeptide(L)'
;MQTRIVALMAILGTVVTVGCGTSTQKVARLDFPLPSRARYSVSDVEFEAARLTLQQHFSSDTNHLQQIVSLPCFCGPGLWRLVKDSTHFLVPPTAKTTCKVPMKNGRILELPAALLQSEAEVVNFRAALADLLCKNGTLTFRLPTEAEFKTFWTFIPFNEISNPLIVAEGNQHTFVVSFGKKKPFWFDELRNITIR
;
A
#
# COMPACT_ATOMS: atom_id res chain seq x y z
N MET A 1 -26.86 43.43 52.89
CA MET A 1 -27.24 42.07 52.44
C MET A 1 -26.60 41.87 51.07
N GLN A 2 -25.76 40.88 50.78
CA GLN A 2 -25.35 39.69 51.50
C GLN A 2 -24.03 39.20 50.89
N THR A 3 -23.07 38.90 51.75
CA THR A 3 -21.75 38.33 51.50
C THR A 3 -21.84 36.94 50.87
N ARG A 4 -21.04 36.62 49.84
CA ARG A 4 -20.61 35.24 49.48
C ARG A 4 -19.20 35.29 48.90
N ILE A 5 -18.19 34.97 49.72
CA ILE A 5 -17.52 33.66 49.88
C ILE A 5 -16.54 33.37 48.74
N VAL A 6 -15.27 33.56 49.09
CA VAL A 6 -14.07 33.09 48.42
C VAL A 6 -14.02 31.57 48.49
N ALA A 7 -13.82 30.90 47.34
CA ALA A 7 -13.47 29.49 47.29
C ALA A 7 -12.08 29.36 46.66
N LEU A 8 -11.10 29.07 47.52
CA LEU A 8 -9.73 28.73 47.19
C LEU A 8 -9.71 27.26 46.74
N MET A 9 -9.53 26.99 45.44
CA MET A 9 -9.27 25.65 44.93
C MET A 9 -7.77 25.52 44.68
N ALA A 10 -7.08 24.80 45.57
CA ALA A 10 -5.70 24.39 45.41
C ALA A 10 -5.60 23.38 44.25
N ILE A 11 -5.00 23.79 43.13
CA ILE A 11 -4.66 22.88 42.05
C ILE A 11 -3.34 22.21 42.43
N LEU A 12 -3.44 20.94 42.80
CA LEU A 12 -2.32 20.04 43.03
C LEU A 12 -1.50 19.95 41.74
N GLY A 13 -0.27 20.50 41.78
CA GLY A 13 0.70 20.36 40.70
C GLY A 13 1.13 18.91 40.56
N THR A 14 0.64 18.23 39.53
CA THR A 14 1.19 16.93 39.13
C THR A 14 2.34 17.21 38.17
N VAL A 15 3.57 17.16 38.67
CA VAL A 15 4.77 17.18 37.81
C VAL A 15 4.81 15.84 37.10
N VAL A 16 4.35 15.82 35.85
CA VAL A 16 4.58 14.68 34.95
C VAL A 16 6.02 14.80 34.48
N THR A 17 6.91 13.99 35.04
CA THR A 17 8.24 13.76 34.48
C THR A 17 8.07 13.05 33.14
N VAL A 18 8.15 13.81 32.05
CA VAL A 18 8.29 13.25 30.71
C VAL A 18 9.68 12.63 30.63
N GLY A 19 9.76 11.36 31.00
CA GLY A 19 10.92 10.54 30.67
C GLY A 19 11.07 10.54 29.16
N CYS A 20 12.14 11.15 28.67
CA CYS A 20 12.57 11.04 27.28
C CYS A 20 13.07 9.61 27.07
N GLY A 21 12.13 8.66 27.01
CA GLY A 21 12.40 7.34 26.52
C GLY A 21 12.69 7.48 25.04
N THR A 22 13.93 7.28 24.64
CA THR A 22 14.27 6.92 23.28
C THR A 22 13.58 5.58 22.99
N SER A 23 12.30 5.66 22.62
CA SER A 23 11.56 4.55 22.04
C SER A 23 12.38 4.11 20.83
N THR A 24 13.09 2.99 21.00
CA THR A 24 13.75 2.31 19.90
C THR A 24 12.60 1.74 19.08
N GLN A 25 12.06 2.58 18.19
CA GLN A 25 10.94 2.23 17.35
C GLN A 25 11.38 1.02 16.52
N LYS A 26 10.82 -0.14 16.84
CA LYS A 26 11.17 -1.40 16.19
C LYS A 26 10.74 -1.28 14.71
N VAL A 27 11.72 -1.35 13.82
CA VAL A 27 11.50 -1.36 12.37
C VAL A 27 10.81 -2.67 12.03
N ALA A 28 9.74 -2.62 11.22
CA ALA A 28 9.12 -3.80 10.63
C ALA A 28 10.19 -4.54 9.84
N ARG A 29 10.59 -5.71 10.34
CA ARG A 29 11.75 -6.42 9.79
C ARG A 29 11.32 -7.28 8.62
N LEU A 30 11.88 -6.97 7.46
CA LEU A 30 12.00 -7.92 6.38
C LEU A 30 13.09 -8.93 6.79
N ASP A 31 12.74 -10.21 6.87
CA ASP A 31 13.62 -11.28 7.37
C ASP A 31 14.62 -11.78 6.30
N PHE A 32 15.04 -10.89 5.39
CA PHE A 32 15.95 -11.21 4.28
C PHE A 32 16.87 -10.03 3.95
N PRO A 33 18.05 -10.29 3.36
CA PRO A 33 18.95 -9.23 2.95
C PRO A 33 18.35 -8.41 1.80
N LEU A 34 18.41 -7.08 1.95
CA LEU A 34 17.97 -6.16 0.90
C LEU A 34 19.06 -5.99 -0.18
N PRO A 35 18.68 -5.63 -1.42
CA PRO A 35 19.64 -5.23 -2.45
C PRO A 35 20.58 -4.12 -1.95
N SER A 36 21.79 -4.05 -2.52
CA SER A 36 22.75 -2.99 -2.17
C SER A 36 22.11 -1.61 -2.32
N ARG A 37 22.28 -0.76 -1.29
CA ARG A 37 21.70 0.58 -1.14
C ARG A 37 20.20 0.63 -0.84
N ALA A 38 19.45 -0.46 -0.97
CA ALA A 38 18.05 -0.50 -0.58
C ALA A 38 17.91 -0.43 0.94
N ARG A 39 16.96 0.37 1.41
CA ARG A 39 16.61 0.51 2.83
C ARG A 39 15.12 0.33 3.03
N TYR A 40 14.73 -0.35 4.11
CA TYR A 40 13.35 -0.45 4.57
C TYR A 40 13.29 0.12 5.99
N SER A 41 12.62 1.27 6.14
CA SER A 41 12.63 2.08 7.37
C SER A 41 11.26 2.17 8.06
N VAL A 42 10.27 1.41 7.56
CA VAL A 42 8.90 1.36 8.11
C VAL A 42 8.93 0.75 9.52
N SER A 43 8.26 1.38 10.48
CA SER A 43 8.11 0.81 11.83
C SER A 43 7.02 -0.25 11.94
N ASP A 44 7.10 -1.11 12.97
CA ASP A 44 6.04 -2.08 13.31
C ASP A 44 4.67 -1.39 13.43
N VAL A 45 4.63 -0.20 14.05
CA VAL A 45 3.39 0.59 14.24
C VAL A 45 2.80 1.05 12.91
N GLU A 46 3.64 1.54 11.99
CA GLU A 46 3.19 1.99 10.67
C GLU A 46 2.73 0.82 9.80
N PHE A 47 3.45 -0.30 9.86
CA PHE A 47 3.05 -1.52 9.18
C PHE A 47 1.70 -2.01 9.70
N GLU A 48 1.52 -2.14 11.01
CA GLU A 48 0.27 -2.63 11.61
C GLU A 48 -0.92 -1.72 11.31
N ALA A 49 -0.73 -0.39 11.36
CA ALA A 49 -1.79 0.56 10.98
C ALA A 49 -2.22 0.40 9.52
N ALA A 50 -1.25 0.24 8.60
CA ALA A 50 -1.52 0.00 7.19
C ALA A 50 -2.17 -1.38 6.95
N ARG A 51 -1.74 -2.41 7.68
CA ARG A 51 -2.30 -3.77 7.64
C ARG A 51 -3.77 -3.77 8.06
N LEU A 52 -4.10 -3.13 9.17
CA LEU A 52 -5.47 -2.99 9.65
C LEU A 52 -6.34 -2.21 8.65
N THR A 53 -5.81 -1.14 8.07
CA THR A 53 -6.50 -0.36 7.02
C THR A 53 -6.87 -1.26 5.82
N LEU A 54 -5.93 -2.07 5.33
CA LEU A 54 -6.21 -2.98 4.23
C LEU A 54 -7.14 -4.13 4.65
N GLN A 55 -7.00 -4.68 5.85
CA GLN A 55 -7.92 -5.70 6.36
C GLN A 55 -9.37 -5.23 6.40
N GLN A 56 -9.59 -3.97 6.76
CA GLN A 56 -10.93 -3.40 6.84
C GLN A 56 -11.53 -3.07 5.47
N HIS A 57 -10.70 -2.67 4.50
CA HIS A 57 -11.19 -2.02 3.28
C HIS A 57 -10.84 -2.72 1.96
N PHE A 58 -9.81 -3.58 1.93
CA PHE A 58 -9.37 -4.27 0.71
C PHE A 58 -10.19 -5.55 0.48
N SER A 59 -11.40 -5.35 -0.05
CA SER A 59 -12.42 -6.40 -0.22
C SER A 59 -13.15 -6.26 -1.57
N SER A 60 -14.02 -7.20 -1.89
CA SER A 60 -14.87 -7.14 -3.09
C SER A 60 -16.01 -6.12 -3.02
N ASP A 61 -16.15 -5.36 -1.93
CA ASP A 61 -17.11 -4.26 -1.83
C ASP A 61 -16.47 -2.96 -2.33
N THR A 62 -17.05 -2.34 -3.36
CA THR A 62 -16.55 -1.10 -3.95
C THR A 62 -16.63 0.10 -2.99
N ASN A 63 -17.56 0.11 -2.03
CA ASN A 63 -17.65 1.15 -0.99
C ASN A 63 -16.48 1.05 -0.01
N HIS A 64 -16.04 -0.17 0.29
CA HIS A 64 -14.84 -0.40 1.08
C HIS A 64 -13.58 0.00 0.29
N LEU A 65 -13.48 -0.39 -0.99
CA LEU A 65 -12.36 0.02 -1.84
C LEU A 65 -12.26 1.53 -2.01
N GLN A 66 -13.39 2.26 -1.98
CA GLN A 66 -13.40 3.72 -2.01
C GLN A 66 -12.60 4.37 -0.87
N GLN A 67 -12.48 3.71 0.28
CA GLN A 67 -11.72 4.23 1.42
C GLN A 67 -10.20 4.19 1.21
N ILE A 68 -9.71 3.34 0.30
CA ILE A 68 -8.27 3.06 0.15
C ILE A 68 -7.74 3.28 -1.27
N VAL A 69 -8.59 3.20 -2.29
CA VAL A 69 -8.22 3.51 -3.68
C VAL A 69 -8.61 4.95 -3.95
N SER A 70 -7.65 5.89 -3.90
CA SER A 70 -7.88 7.32 -4.11
C SER A 70 -7.01 7.90 -5.21
N LEU A 71 -7.36 9.09 -5.73
CA LEU A 71 -6.54 9.78 -6.71
C LEU A 71 -5.29 10.45 -6.12
N PRO A 72 -4.17 10.48 -6.87
CA PRO A 72 -3.84 9.59 -7.98
C PRO A 72 -3.43 8.20 -7.46
N CYS A 73 -3.63 7.16 -8.28
CA CYS A 73 -3.29 5.78 -7.93
C CYS A 73 -2.71 5.02 -9.13
N PHE A 74 -1.71 4.18 -8.89
CA PHE A 74 -1.14 3.28 -9.88
C PHE A 74 -1.76 1.89 -9.84
N CYS A 75 -2.11 1.39 -11.01
CA CYS A 75 -2.35 -0.02 -11.29
C CYS A 75 -1.09 -0.57 -11.96
N GLY A 76 -0.28 -1.31 -11.19
CA GLY A 76 0.99 -1.88 -11.62
C GLY A 76 0.82 -2.92 -12.72
N PRO A 77 1.92 -3.33 -13.37
CA PRO A 77 1.87 -4.09 -14.62
C PRO A 77 1.21 -5.47 -14.52
N GLY A 78 1.40 -6.19 -13.41
CA GLY A 78 0.77 -7.48 -13.19
C GLY A 78 -0.73 -7.36 -13.04
N LEU A 79 -1.18 -6.41 -12.22
CA LEU A 79 -2.61 -6.14 -12.02
C LEU A 79 -3.25 -5.55 -13.27
N TRP A 80 -2.58 -4.60 -13.93
CA TRP A 80 -3.09 -3.97 -15.15
C TRP A 80 -3.38 -5.00 -16.24
N ARG A 81 -2.50 -5.98 -16.43
CA ARG A 81 -2.74 -7.08 -17.37
C ARG A 81 -4.02 -7.86 -17.07
N LEU A 82 -4.42 -7.97 -15.80
CA LEU A 82 -5.63 -8.69 -15.39
C LEU A 82 -6.91 -7.85 -15.53
N VAL A 83 -6.81 -6.54 -15.32
CA VAL A 83 -8.01 -5.67 -15.26
C VAL A 83 -8.26 -4.86 -16.53
N LYS A 84 -7.26 -4.64 -17.39
CA LYS A 84 -7.36 -3.71 -18.54
C LYS A 84 -8.49 -4.03 -19.53
N ASP A 85 -8.85 -5.31 -19.64
CA ASP A 85 -9.89 -5.82 -20.56
C ASP A 85 -11.22 -6.05 -19.82
N SER A 86 -11.34 -5.58 -18.57
CA SER A 86 -12.59 -5.62 -17.82
C SER A 86 -13.65 -4.76 -18.48
N THR A 87 -14.91 -5.20 -18.42
CA THR A 87 -16.08 -4.45 -18.90
C THR A 87 -16.28 -3.12 -18.18
N HIS A 88 -15.68 -2.95 -17.00
CA HIS A 88 -15.72 -1.68 -16.26
C HIS A 88 -14.86 -0.59 -16.91
N PHE A 89 -13.87 -0.95 -17.75
CA PHE A 89 -13.06 0.02 -18.51
C PHE A 89 -13.65 0.29 -19.90
N LEU A 90 -14.91 0.74 -19.95
CA LEU A 90 -15.51 1.21 -21.22
C LEU A 90 -14.70 2.35 -21.85
N VAL A 91 -14.06 3.17 -21.01
CA VAL A 91 -13.02 4.13 -21.40
C VAL A 91 -11.75 3.77 -20.63
N PRO A 92 -10.64 3.43 -21.33
CA PRO A 92 -9.39 3.09 -20.67
C PRO A 92 -8.78 4.33 -19.99
N PRO A 93 -7.90 4.15 -18.98
CA PRO A 93 -7.19 5.25 -18.35
C PRO A 93 -6.41 6.09 -19.38
N THR A 94 -6.49 7.40 -19.20
CA THR A 94 -5.89 8.40 -20.09
C THR A 94 -4.36 8.35 -19.98
N ALA A 95 -3.84 8.28 -18.75
CA ALA A 95 -2.41 8.16 -18.50
C ALA A 95 -1.97 6.69 -18.47
N LYS A 96 -1.42 6.26 -19.61
CA LYS A 96 -0.69 4.99 -19.71
C LYS A 96 0.76 5.21 -19.29
N THR A 97 1.27 4.34 -18.44
CA THR A 97 2.67 4.34 -18.02
C THR A 97 3.31 3.00 -18.34
N THR A 98 4.63 2.97 -18.42
CA THR A 98 5.40 1.75 -18.72
C THR A 98 6.47 1.59 -17.67
N CYS A 99 6.44 0.46 -16.96
CA CYS A 99 7.55 0.03 -16.10
C CYS A 99 8.66 -0.54 -16.98
N LYS A 100 9.86 0.03 -16.87
CA LYS A 100 11.05 -0.42 -17.60
C LYS A 100 11.91 -1.28 -16.69
N VAL A 101 11.94 -2.58 -16.96
CA VAL A 101 12.69 -3.56 -16.18
C VAL A 101 13.97 -3.96 -16.93
N PRO A 102 15.16 -3.64 -16.41
CA PRO A 102 16.42 -4.07 -17.01
C PRO A 102 16.62 -5.59 -16.83
N MET A 103 16.92 -6.28 -17.92
CA MET A 103 17.07 -7.73 -17.98
C MET A 103 18.56 -8.12 -17.97
N LYS A 104 18.87 -9.36 -17.57
CA LYS A 104 20.26 -9.87 -17.49
C LYS A 104 21.00 -9.86 -18.84
N ASN A 105 20.27 -9.94 -19.96
CA ASN A 105 20.83 -9.90 -21.31
C ASN A 105 21.07 -8.45 -21.83
N GLY A 106 20.95 -7.45 -20.97
CA GLY A 106 21.12 -6.03 -21.32
C GLY A 106 19.91 -5.39 -22.02
N ARG A 107 18.84 -6.15 -22.29
CA ARG A 107 17.59 -5.60 -22.84
C ARG A 107 16.75 -4.95 -21.74
N ILE A 108 15.87 -4.04 -22.14
CA ILE A 108 14.83 -3.48 -21.28
C ILE A 108 13.51 -4.19 -21.63
N LEU A 109 12.87 -4.78 -20.64
CA LEU A 109 11.49 -5.27 -20.73
C LEU A 109 10.55 -4.11 -20.37
N GLU A 110 9.64 -3.78 -21.28
CA GLU A 110 8.63 -2.75 -21.09
C GLU A 110 7.29 -3.39 -20.70
N LEU A 111 6.83 -3.09 -19.49
CA LEU A 111 5.58 -3.62 -18.94
C LEU A 111 4.55 -2.50 -18.80
N PRO A 112 3.42 -2.55 -19.54
CA PRO A 112 2.37 -1.55 -19.42
C PRO A 112 1.74 -1.54 -18.03
N ALA A 113 1.48 -0.35 -17.52
CA ALA A 113 0.76 -0.05 -16.29
C ALA A 113 -0.18 1.14 -16.52
N ALA A 114 -1.00 1.48 -15.54
CA ALA A 114 -1.91 2.62 -15.62
C ALA A 114 -1.76 3.55 -14.42
N LEU A 115 -1.74 4.86 -14.70
CA LEU A 115 -1.90 5.90 -13.67
C LEU A 115 -3.34 6.43 -13.77
N LEU A 116 -4.10 6.25 -12.70
CA LEU A 116 -5.47 6.71 -12.59
C LEU A 116 -5.46 8.15 -12.08
N GLN A 117 -6.04 9.07 -12.86
CA GLN A 117 -5.98 10.52 -12.66
C GLN A 117 -7.35 11.18 -12.56
N SER A 118 -8.45 10.47 -12.87
CA SER A 118 -9.82 10.97 -12.71
C SER A 118 -10.69 10.06 -11.83
N GLU A 119 -11.74 10.63 -11.25
CA GLU A 119 -12.67 9.87 -10.40
C GLU A 119 -13.37 8.76 -11.19
N ALA A 120 -13.70 9.01 -12.47
CA ALA A 120 -14.28 7.98 -13.34
C ALA A 120 -13.31 6.79 -13.54
N GLU A 121 -12.03 7.05 -13.76
CA GLU A 121 -11.01 6.00 -13.89
C GLU A 121 -10.85 5.19 -12.60
N VAL A 122 -10.88 5.86 -11.44
CA VAL A 122 -10.79 5.18 -10.15
C VAL A 122 -12.05 4.38 -9.83
N VAL A 123 -13.25 4.87 -10.15
CA VAL A 123 -14.51 4.11 -10.01
C VAL A 123 -14.46 2.84 -10.86
N ASN A 124 -14.05 2.94 -12.11
CA ASN A 124 -13.90 1.79 -13.01
C ASN A 124 -12.87 0.79 -12.47
N PHE A 125 -11.74 1.29 -11.95
CA PHE A 125 -10.72 0.45 -11.35
C PHE A 125 -11.20 -0.25 -10.08
N ARG A 126 -11.92 0.44 -9.17
CA ARG A 126 -12.50 -0.18 -7.97
C ARG A 126 -13.45 -1.30 -8.35
N ALA A 127 -14.29 -1.12 -9.37
CA ALA A 127 -15.19 -2.16 -9.85
C ALA A 127 -14.44 -3.37 -10.44
N ALA A 128 -13.44 -3.14 -11.30
CA ALA A 128 -12.61 -4.20 -11.85
C ALA A 128 -11.79 -4.95 -10.79
N LEU A 129 -11.27 -4.23 -9.79
CA LEU A 129 -10.57 -4.82 -8.66
C LEU A 129 -11.53 -5.62 -7.77
N ALA A 130 -12.73 -5.12 -7.50
CA ALA A 130 -13.76 -5.84 -6.73
C ALA A 130 -14.09 -7.21 -7.36
N ASP A 131 -14.24 -7.28 -8.69
CA ASP A 131 -14.47 -8.54 -9.41
C ASP A 131 -13.31 -9.53 -9.24
N LEU A 132 -12.06 -9.05 -9.26
CA LEU A 132 -10.89 -9.90 -9.01
C LEU A 132 -10.85 -10.37 -7.55
N LEU A 133 -11.12 -9.48 -6.59
CA LEU A 133 -11.10 -9.80 -5.17
C LEU A 133 -12.20 -10.81 -4.81
N CYS A 134 -13.38 -10.71 -5.43
CA CYS A 134 -14.48 -11.65 -5.25
C CYS A 134 -14.06 -13.09 -5.61
N LYS A 135 -13.29 -13.25 -6.70
CA LYS A 135 -12.77 -14.55 -7.16
C LYS A 135 -11.60 -15.05 -6.32
N ASN A 136 -10.85 -14.14 -5.68
CA ASN A 136 -9.63 -14.48 -4.96
C ASN A 136 -9.85 -15.08 -3.57
N GLY A 137 -11.07 -14.97 -3.03
CA GLY A 137 -11.44 -15.48 -1.70
C GLY A 137 -10.91 -14.61 -0.55
N THR A 138 -10.83 -15.20 0.64
CA THR A 138 -10.34 -14.51 1.84
C THR A 138 -8.85 -14.19 1.71
N LEU A 139 -8.48 -12.96 2.05
CA LEU A 139 -7.10 -12.48 1.97
C LEU A 139 -6.41 -12.54 3.32
N THR A 140 -5.13 -12.90 3.31
CA THR A 140 -4.21 -12.73 4.44
C THR A 140 -3.27 -11.56 4.14
N PHE A 141 -3.01 -10.72 5.15
CA PHE A 141 -2.19 -9.51 5.00
C PHE A 141 -0.91 -9.67 5.80
N ARG A 142 0.23 -9.59 5.10
CA ARG A 142 1.56 -9.89 5.67
C ARG A 142 2.64 -9.03 5.03
N LEU A 143 3.84 -9.09 5.61
CA LEU A 143 5.05 -8.60 4.97
C LEU A 143 5.33 -9.41 3.69
N PRO A 144 5.99 -8.80 2.68
CA PRO A 144 6.42 -9.52 1.49
C PRO A 144 7.51 -10.53 1.83
N THR A 145 7.56 -11.62 1.08
CA THR A 145 8.73 -12.52 1.00
C THR A 145 9.84 -11.85 0.20
N GLU A 146 11.06 -12.42 0.24
CA GLU A 146 12.19 -11.91 -0.53
C GLU A 146 11.91 -11.86 -2.04
N ALA A 147 11.28 -12.90 -2.58
CA ALA A 147 10.94 -12.99 -4.00
C ALA A 147 9.91 -11.92 -4.41
N GLU A 148 8.85 -11.75 -3.62
CA GLU A 148 7.81 -10.73 -3.86
C GLU A 148 8.40 -9.32 -3.77
N PHE A 149 9.21 -9.06 -2.75
CA PHE A 149 9.91 -7.78 -2.58
C PHE A 149 10.80 -7.48 -3.79
N LYS A 150 11.63 -8.45 -4.21
CA LYS A 150 12.52 -8.28 -5.36
C LYS A 150 11.76 -8.04 -6.65
N THR A 151 10.65 -8.76 -6.88
CA THR A 151 9.78 -8.52 -8.05
C THR A 151 9.22 -7.10 -8.02
N PHE A 152 8.61 -6.67 -6.91
CA PHE A 152 8.09 -5.31 -6.76
C PHE A 152 9.17 -4.24 -6.99
N TRP A 153 10.36 -4.46 -6.41
CA TRP A 153 11.51 -3.56 -6.52
C TRP A 153 12.00 -3.38 -7.95
N THR A 154 11.77 -4.35 -8.84
CA THR A 154 12.14 -4.21 -10.26
C THR A 154 11.31 -3.17 -11.00
N PHE A 155 10.08 -2.89 -10.55
CA PHE A 155 9.20 -1.90 -11.17
C PHE A 155 9.42 -0.51 -10.61
N ILE A 156 9.79 -0.43 -9.33
CA ILE A 156 9.99 0.84 -8.63
C ILE A 156 11.33 0.80 -7.90
N PRO A 157 12.44 1.10 -8.60
CA PRO A 157 13.77 1.09 -8.00
C PRO A 157 13.94 2.36 -7.16
N PHE A 158 13.35 2.38 -5.97
CA PHE A 158 13.72 3.39 -4.99
C PHE A 158 15.10 3.08 -4.41
N ASN A 159 15.74 4.04 -3.75
CA ASN A 159 16.88 3.70 -2.88
C ASN A 159 16.39 3.39 -1.45
N GLU A 160 15.18 3.82 -1.11
CA GLU A 160 14.58 3.65 0.21
C GLU A 160 13.07 3.45 0.10
N ILE A 161 12.55 2.46 0.82
CA ILE A 161 11.12 2.28 1.08
C ILE A 161 10.88 2.72 2.52
N SER A 162 10.34 3.93 2.65
CA SER A 162 9.95 4.54 3.92
C SER A 162 8.44 4.49 4.16
N ASN A 163 7.68 3.83 3.27
CA ASN A 163 6.24 3.65 3.41
C ASN A 163 5.89 2.17 3.47
N PRO A 164 4.80 1.78 4.16
CA PRO A 164 4.37 0.39 4.23
C PRO A 164 4.24 -0.26 2.85
N LEU A 165 4.72 -1.50 2.79
CA LEU A 165 4.59 -2.40 1.65
C LEU A 165 3.95 -3.68 2.18
N ILE A 166 2.74 -3.99 1.73
CA ILE A 166 1.94 -5.09 2.27
C ILE A 166 1.57 -6.03 1.15
N VAL A 167 1.66 -7.33 1.43
CA VAL A 167 1.13 -8.37 0.56
C VAL A 167 -0.25 -8.79 1.07
N ALA A 168 -1.23 -8.76 0.16
CA ALA A 168 -2.55 -9.33 0.35
C ALA A 168 -2.64 -10.63 -0.47
N GLU A 169 -2.46 -11.75 0.22
CA GLU A 169 -2.41 -13.07 -0.39
C GLU A 169 -3.78 -13.73 -0.34
N GLY A 170 -4.27 -14.18 -1.50
CA GLY A 170 -5.45 -15.02 -1.62
C GLY A 170 -5.19 -16.29 -2.43
N ASN A 171 -6.27 -16.96 -2.81
CA ASN A 171 -6.21 -18.29 -3.41
C ASN A 171 -5.57 -18.30 -4.80
N GLN A 172 -5.91 -17.33 -5.64
CA GLN A 172 -5.52 -17.27 -7.06
C GLN A 172 -4.46 -16.21 -7.34
N HIS A 173 -4.53 -15.09 -6.65
CA HIS A 173 -3.72 -13.89 -6.84
C HIS A 173 -3.06 -13.47 -5.54
N THR A 174 -1.84 -12.93 -5.69
CA THR A 174 -1.10 -12.31 -4.58
C THR A 174 -0.89 -10.85 -4.94
N PHE A 175 -1.55 -9.95 -4.22
CA PHE A 175 -1.43 -8.53 -4.47
C PHE A 175 -0.34 -7.93 -3.61
N VAL A 176 0.41 -6.98 -4.16
CA VAL A 176 1.26 -6.08 -3.40
C VAL A 176 0.67 -4.68 -3.41
N VAL A 177 0.60 -4.08 -2.23
CA VAL A 177 0.08 -2.73 -2.02
C VAL A 177 1.18 -1.89 -1.41
N SER A 178 1.65 -0.88 -2.15
CA SER A 178 2.61 0.09 -1.66
C SER A 178 1.92 1.39 -1.31
N PHE A 179 2.28 1.93 -0.16
CA PHE A 179 1.74 3.17 0.36
C PHE A 179 2.59 4.36 -0.08
N GLY A 180 1.96 5.51 -0.24
CA GLY A 180 2.60 6.81 -0.39
C GLY A 180 1.83 7.84 0.43
N LYS A 181 2.53 8.65 1.22
CA LYS A 181 1.90 9.66 2.10
C LYS A 181 0.78 9.07 2.97
N LYS A 182 1.04 7.88 3.55
CA LYS A 182 0.12 7.12 4.43
C LYS A 182 -1.18 6.59 3.77
N LYS A 183 -1.28 6.58 2.44
CA LYS A 183 -2.40 5.96 1.72
C LYS A 183 -1.88 4.95 0.70
N PRO A 184 -2.64 3.88 0.39
CA PRO A 184 -2.32 3.04 -0.75
C PRO A 184 -2.21 3.87 -2.03
N PHE A 185 -1.11 3.67 -2.75
CA PHE A 185 -0.80 4.44 -3.95
C PHE A 185 -0.51 3.55 -5.15
N TRP A 186 -0.02 2.34 -4.91
CA TRP A 186 0.30 1.37 -5.94
C TRP A 186 -0.29 0.03 -5.58
N PHE A 187 -1.02 -0.55 -6.53
CA PHE A 187 -1.59 -1.89 -6.44
C PHE A 187 -1.06 -2.73 -7.58
N ASP A 188 -0.53 -3.91 -7.29
CA ASP A 188 -0.04 -4.83 -8.32
C ASP A 188 -0.28 -6.28 -7.95
N GLU A 189 -0.18 -7.18 -8.93
CA GLU A 189 -0.35 -8.62 -8.76
C GLU A 189 0.97 -9.32 -9.08
N LEU A 190 1.54 -10.06 -8.14
CA LEU A 190 2.90 -10.57 -8.26
C LEU A 190 3.01 -12.01 -8.79
N ARG A 191 1.96 -12.83 -8.67
CA ARG A 191 2.05 -14.28 -8.92
C ARG A 191 2.29 -14.61 -10.39
N ASN A 192 1.70 -13.81 -11.30
CA ASN A 192 1.74 -14.13 -12.73
C ASN A 192 2.73 -13.27 -13.52
N ILE A 193 3.53 -12.42 -12.88
CA ILE A 193 4.54 -11.62 -13.58
C ILE A 193 5.76 -12.49 -13.86
N THR A 194 6.03 -12.74 -15.14
CA THR A 194 7.23 -13.44 -15.57
C THR A 194 8.29 -12.44 -16.00
N ILE A 195 9.28 -12.21 -15.14
CA ILE A 195 10.51 -11.46 -15.45
C ILE A 195 11.59 -12.52 -15.63
N ARG A 196 11.78 -13.01 -16.86
CA ARG A 196 12.80 -14.02 -17.21
C ARG A 196 13.78 -13.46 -18.23
#